data_AF-A0A938TYE5-F1
#
_entry.id   AF-A0A938TYE5-F1
#
_cell.length_a   1.000
_cell.length_b   1.000
_cell.length_c   1.000
_cell.angle_alpha   90.00
_cell.angle_beta   90.00
_cell.angle_gamma   90.00
#
_symmetry.space_group_name_H-M   'P 1'
#
loop_
_entity.id
_entity.type
_entity.pdbx_description
1 polymer ?
#
loop_
_entity_poly.entity_id
_entity_poly.type
_entity_poly.pdbx_seq_one_letter_code
_entity_poly.pdbx_strand_id
1 'polypeptide(L)'
;MSSVRAKSWASPPRSAASCSRFFVSSKPARGASASRTTTNSPRRPKPTLKATNVPRGEEQKSDMKIAMKVLAICALLTVSACGKDSDQAGGEKKDRDYERGKAVYVANCIACHNPDPAKEGSIGPALRGSPPELIESRVLRIEYPPNYKPKRATKVMPTFPFLKSEIPYLVAYLREQSAPPR
;
A
#
# COMPACT_ATOMS: atom_id res chain seq x y z
N MET A 1 -0.85 -37.15 -53.66
CA MET A 1 0.50 -37.34 -53.08
C MET A 1 1.32 -36.10 -53.35
N SER A 2 1.36 -35.14 -52.41
CA SER A 2 2.30 -34.01 -52.47
C SER A 2 2.68 -33.60 -51.05
N SER A 3 3.90 -33.97 -50.69
CA SER A 3 4.59 -33.71 -49.43
C SER A 3 5.23 -32.33 -49.48
N VAL A 4 5.02 -31.49 -48.46
CA VAL A 4 5.91 -30.35 -48.20
C VAL A 4 6.11 -30.10 -46.70
N ARG A 5 7.15 -30.76 -46.18
CA ARG A 5 8.27 -30.21 -45.39
C ARG A 5 7.94 -29.45 -44.08
N ALA A 6 8.11 -30.18 -42.97
CA ALA A 6 8.21 -29.68 -41.60
C ALA A 6 9.43 -28.74 -41.42
N LYS A 7 9.23 -27.61 -40.75
CA LYS A 7 10.28 -26.69 -40.29
C LYS A 7 10.67 -27.07 -38.87
N SER A 8 11.86 -27.65 -38.73
CA SER A 8 12.54 -27.85 -37.46
C SER A 8 13.15 -26.52 -36.99
N TRP A 9 12.75 -26.07 -35.80
CA TRP A 9 13.47 -25.03 -35.09
C TRP A 9 14.40 -25.68 -34.05
N ALA A 10 15.70 -25.54 -34.32
CA ALA A 10 16.77 -25.93 -33.43
C ALA A 10 16.88 -24.93 -32.28
N SER A 11 16.94 -25.44 -31.05
CA SER A 11 17.26 -24.66 -29.85
C SER A 11 18.73 -24.28 -29.82
N PRO A 12 19.11 -23.06 -29.39
CA PRO A 12 20.50 -22.70 -29.15
C PRO A 12 21.05 -23.35 -27.86
N PRO A 13 22.39 -23.53 -27.78
CA PRO A 13 23.05 -24.21 -26.68
C PRO A 13 23.15 -23.37 -25.40
N ARG A 14 23.16 -24.10 -24.27
CA ARG A 14 23.40 -23.62 -22.92
C ARG A 14 24.82 -23.04 -22.83
N SER A 15 24.92 -21.75 -22.51
CA SER A 15 26.20 -21.12 -22.21
C SER A 15 26.59 -21.43 -20.76
N ALA A 16 27.70 -22.14 -20.61
CA ALA A 16 28.42 -22.36 -19.38
C ALA A 16 29.63 -21.41 -19.35
N ALA A 17 29.67 -20.52 -18.36
CA ALA A 17 30.81 -19.75 -17.84
C ALA A 17 30.18 -18.61 -17.02
N SER A 18 30.69 -18.14 -15.88
CA SER A 18 32.06 -18.12 -15.42
C SER A 18 32.05 -17.97 -13.90
N CYS A 19 32.94 -18.69 -13.24
CA CYS A 19 33.33 -18.40 -11.86
C CYS A 19 33.95 -17.00 -11.79
N SER A 20 33.43 -16.15 -10.91
CA SER A 20 34.13 -14.95 -10.47
C SER A 20 34.00 -14.86 -8.95
N ARG A 21 34.99 -15.44 -8.28
CA ARG A 21 35.25 -15.23 -6.85
C ARG A 21 35.73 -13.80 -6.69
N PHE A 22 34.83 -12.88 -6.34
CA PHE A 22 35.22 -11.59 -5.79
C PHE A 22 35.31 -11.70 -4.28
N PHE A 23 36.54 -11.84 -3.81
CA PHE A 23 36.95 -11.79 -2.42
C PHE A 23 37.03 -10.32 -2.01
N VAL A 24 35.97 -9.77 -1.39
CA VAL A 24 36.01 -8.44 -0.80
C VAL A 24 36.27 -8.57 0.70
N SER A 25 37.44 -8.04 1.06
CA SER A 25 38.01 -7.90 2.40
C SER A 25 37.04 -7.29 3.41
N SER A 26 36.83 -8.02 4.50
CA SER A 26 36.09 -7.60 5.68
C SER A 26 36.93 -6.73 6.62
N LYS A 27 36.44 -5.52 6.89
CA LYS A 27 36.65 -4.77 8.15
C LYS A 27 35.41 -3.88 8.33
N PRO A 28 34.85 -3.80 9.55
CA PRO A 28 35.21 -2.63 10.33
C PRO A 28 35.44 -2.89 11.83
N ALA A 29 36.08 -1.88 12.40
CA ALA A 29 36.56 -1.80 13.76
C ALA A 29 35.46 -1.57 14.80
N ARG A 30 35.86 -1.92 16.02
CA ARG A 30 35.24 -1.66 17.31
C ARG A 30 35.00 -0.15 17.53
N GLY A 31 33.98 0.19 18.31
CA GLY A 31 34.06 1.35 19.20
C GLY A 31 32.80 2.21 19.31
N ALA A 32 32.63 2.75 20.51
CA ALA A 32 31.73 3.83 20.90
C ALA A 32 30.25 3.48 21.19
N SER A 33 30.07 2.91 22.38
CA SER A 33 29.02 3.34 23.32
C SER A 33 29.04 4.87 23.45
N ALA A 34 27.94 5.52 23.11
CA ALA A 34 27.68 6.91 23.46
C ALA A 34 26.29 7.00 24.10
N SER A 35 26.33 7.29 25.40
CA SER A 35 25.19 7.57 26.25
C SER A 35 24.73 9.01 26.06
N ARG A 36 23.44 9.25 26.36
CA ARG A 36 22.82 10.54 26.70
C ARG A 36 22.86 11.66 25.63
N THR A 37 21.66 12.08 25.23
CA THR A 37 21.19 13.42 25.61
C THR A 37 19.68 13.54 25.48
N THR A 38 19.04 13.78 26.62
CA THR A 38 17.70 14.33 26.76
C THR A 38 17.71 15.79 26.28
N THR A 39 16.97 16.11 25.22
CA THR A 39 16.74 17.51 24.84
C THR A 39 15.27 17.77 24.57
N ASN A 40 14.64 18.31 25.61
CA ASN A 40 13.72 19.45 25.60
C ASN A 40 12.71 19.58 24.45
N SER A 41 11.45 19.32 24.80
CA SER A 41 10.25 19.66 24.04
C SER A 41 9.94 21.16 24.16
N PRO A 42 9.90 21.93 23.07
CA PRO A 42 9.46 23.33 23.14
C PRO A 42 7.93 23.43 23.29
N ARG A 43 7.52 24.22 24.27
CA ARG A 43 6.12 24.52 24.63
C ARG A 43 5.43 25.29 23.49
N ARG A 44 4.18 24.88 23.20
CA ARG A 44 3.18 25.56 22.38
C ARG A 44 3.02 27.06 22.75
N PRO A 45 3.07 27.99 21.79
CA PRO A 45 2.41 29.29 21.94
C PRO A 45 0.90 29.16 21.69
N LYS A 46 0.10 29.74 22.59
CA LYS A 46 -1.36 29.88 22.47
C LYS A 46 -1.69 30.99 21.47
N PRO A 47 -2.59 30.78 20.48
CA PRO A 47 -3.07 31.86 19.64
C PRO A 47 -4.03 32.76 20.43
N THR A 48 -3.67 34.03 20.56
CA THR A 48 -4.51 35.11 21.09
C THR A 48 -5.64 35.42 20.11
N LEU A 49 -6.88 35.16 20.53
CA LEU A 49 -8.09 35.60 19.82
C LEU A 49 -8.21 37.13 19.94
N LYS A 50 -8.04 37.84 18.84
CA LYS A 50 -8.41 39.26 18.72
C LYS A 50 -9.90 39.33 18.40
N ALA A 51 -10.68 39.86 19.34
CA ALA A 51 -12.05 40.27 19.11
C ALA A 51 -12.08 41.55 18.27
N THR A 52 -12.49 41.46 17.02
CA THR A 52 -12.80 42.62 16.19
C THR A 52 -14.30 42.92 16.32
N ASN A 53 -14.60 44.08 16.90
CA ASN A 53 -15.91 44.71 16.90
C ASN A 53 -16.39 44.95 15.47
N VAL A 54 -17.60 44.49 15.14
CA VAL A 54 -18.30 44.84 13.91
C VAL A 54 -19.42 45.82 14.26
N PRO A 55 -19.52 46.97 13.58
CA PRO A 55 -20.54 47.97 13.84
C PRO A 55 -21.95 47.49 13.46
N ARG A 56 -22.88 47.84 14.35
CA ARG A 56 -24.34 47.76 14.19
C ARG A 56 -24.80 49.05 13.49
N GLY A 57 -25.31 48.91 12.26
CA GLY A 57 -26.01 49.96 11.49
C GLY A 57 -26.60 49.31 10.24
N GLU A 58 -27.92 49.06 10.24
CA GLU A 58 -28.91 49.82 9.46
C GLU A 58 -28.88 49.50 7.95
N GLU A 59 -29.72 48.55 7.52
CA GLU A 59 -30.62 48.70 6.36
C GLU A 59 -31.53 47.48 6.22
N GLN A 60 -32.51 47.36 7.13
CA GLN A 60 -33.55 46.34 7.05
C GLN A 60 -34.73 46.85 6.19
N LYS A 61 -34.73 46.61 4.87
CA LYS A 61 -36.01 46.52 4.11
C LYS A 61 -35.93 45.98 2.69
N SER A 62 -34.77 45.98 2.02
CA SER A 62 -34.60 45.44 0.66
C SER A 62 -34.42 43.92 0.59
N ASP A 63 -34.00 43.31 1.70
CA ASP A 63 -33.34 42.00 1.66
C ASP A 63 -34.29 40.81 1.68
N MET A 64 -35.56 40.98 2.06
CA MET A 64 -36.50 39.85 2.16
C MET A 64 -36.85 39.27 0.77
N LYS A 65 -36.90 40.10 -0.28
CA LYS A 65 -37.22 39.67 -1.65
C LYS A 65 -36.02 39.01 -2.34
N ILE A 66 -34.81 39.47 -2.03
CA ILE A 66 -33.56 38.87 -2.52
C ILE A 66 -33.31 37.56 -1.76
N ALA A 67 -33.53 37.53 -0.44
CA ALA A 67 -33.45 36.32 0.37
C ALA A 67 -34.42 35.24 -0.09
N MET A 68 -35.67 35.56 -0.44
CA MET A 68 -36.64 34.59 -0.98
C MET A 68 -36.22 34.03 -2.36
N LYS A 69 -35.66 34.88 -3.24
CA LYS A 69 -35.17 34.44 -4.55
C LYS A 69 -33.90 33.61 -4.44
N VAL A 70 -32.96 33.98 -3.57
CA VAL A 70 -31.74 33.21 -3.28
C VAL A 70 -32.10 31.88 -2.62
N LEU A 71 -33.07 31.85 -1.69
CA LEU A 71 -33.55 30.61 -1.08
C LEU A 71 -34.20 29.67 -2.11
N ALA A 72 -34.98 30.19 -3.04
CA ALA A 72 -35.59 29.41 -4.12
C ALA A 72 -34.53 28.85 -5.10
N ILE A 73 -33.50 29.64 -5.44
CA ILE A 73 -32.40 29.20 -6.32
C ILE A 73 -31.50 28.17 -5.61
N CYS A 74 -31.21 28.35 -4.32
CA CYS A 74 -30.48 27.36 -3.53
C CYS A 74 -31.25 26.04 -3.38
N ALA A 75 -32.57 26.08 -3.23
CA ALA A 75 -33.39 24.87 -3.17
C ALA A 75 -33.41 24.11 -4.51
N LEU A 76 -33.43 24.81 -5.64
CA LEU A 76 -33.34 24.21 -6.98
C LEU A 76 -31.98 23.53 -7.24
N LEU A 77 -30.89 24.03 -6.65
CA LEU A 77 -29.57 23.43 -6.78
C LEU A 77 -29.40 22.14 -5.95
N THR A 78 -30.20 21.92 -4.90
CA THR A 78 -30.09 20.73 -4.05
C THR A 78 -30.74 19.46 -4.59
N VAL A 79 -31.60 19.55 -5.61
CA VAL A 79 -32.32 18.37 -6.14
C VAL A 79 -31.52 17.60 -7.21
N SER A 80 -30.47 18.20 -7.77
CA SER A 80 -29.64 17.56 -8.81
C SER A 80 -28.50 16.68 -8.27
N ALA A 81 -28.33 16.60 -6.94
CA ALA A 81 -27.23 15.88 -6.29
C ALA A 81 -27.59 14.46 -5.82
N CYS A 82 -28.73 13.90 -6.23
CA CYS A 82 -29.16 12.56 -5.81
C CYS A 82 -29.32 11.65 -7.04
N GLY A 83 -28.20 11.16 -7.56
CA GLY A 83 -28.22 10.20 -8.67
C GLY A 83 -26.84 9.79 -9.14
N LYS A 84 -26.34 8.67 -8.59
CA LYS A 84 -25.13 7.88 -8.96
C LYS A 84 -23.85 8.14 -8.13
N ASP A 85 -23.92 7.92 -6.81
CA ASP A 85 -22.72 7.85 -5.95
C ASP A 85 -22.37 6.43 -5.45
N SER A 86 -23.19 5.43 -5.77
CA SER A 86 -23.03 4.06 -5.25
C SER A 86 -21.77 3.35 -5.75
N ASP A 87 -21.35 3.61 -6.99
CA ASP A 87 -20.13 3.02 -7.56
C ASP A 87 -18.86 3.76 -7.09
N GLN A 88 -18.99 5.03 -6.71
CA GLN A 88 -17.88 5.90 -6.33
C GLN A 88 -17.46 5.66 -4.86
N ALA A 89 -18.42 5.41 -3.97
CA ALA A 89 -18.16 5.01 -2.59
C ALA A 89 -17.41 3.66 -2.49
N GLY A 90 -17.70 2.72 -3.40
CA GLY A 90 -17.00 1.43 -3.47
C GLY A 90 -15.55 1.55 -3.94
N GLY A 91 -15.30 2.42 -4.93
CA GLY A 91 -13.95 2.72 -5.44
C GLY A 91 -13.06 3.36 -4.39
N GLU A 92 -13.57 4.37 -3.69
CA GLU A 92 -12.81 5.09 -2.65
C GLU A 92 -12.44 4.17 -1.47
N LYS A 93 -13.36 3.29 -1.03
CA LYS A 93 -13.07 2.31 0.01
C LYS A 93 -11.98 1.32 -0.43
N LYS A 94 -12.07 0.80 -1.66
CA LYS A 94 -11.08 -0.14 -2.21
C LYS A 94 -9.68 0.49 -2.27
N ASP A 95 -9.60 1.77 -2.65
CA ASP A 95 -8.34 2.51 -2.70
C ASP A 95 -7.73 2.69 -1.29
N ARG A 96 -8.56 3.05 -0.30
CA ARG A 96 -8.10 3.16 1.10
C ARG A 96 -7.60 1.84 1.67
N ASP A 97 -8.30 0.73 1.39
CA ASP A 97 -7.90 -0.61 1.81
C ASP A 97 -6.57 -1.03 1.13
N TYR A 98 -6.40 -0.68 -0.15
CA TYR A 98 -5.20 -0.92 -0.94
C TYR A 98 -3.99 -0.15 -0.39
N GLU A 99 -4.13 1.17 -0.17
CA GLU A 99 -3.04 2.01 0.35
C GLU A 99 -2.65 1.61 1.77
N ARG A 100 -3.61 1.20 2.61
CA ARG A 100 -3.32 0.64 3.92
C ARG A 100 -2.50 -0.65 3.82
N GLY A 101 -2.90 -1.57 2.94
CA GLY A 101 -2.18 -2.82 2.70
C GLY A 101 -0.76 -2.61 2.17
N LYS A 102 -0.58 -1.63 1.28
CA LYS A 102 0.71 -1.20 0.75
C LYS A 102 1.63 -0.68 1.85
N ALA A 103 1.12 0.17 2.73
CA ALA A 103 1.90 0.69 3.86
C ALA A 103 2.39 -0.45 4.78
N VAL A 104 1.52 -1.40 5.09
CA VAL A 104 1.87 -2.60 5.89
C VAL A 104 2.93 -3.44 5.19
N TYR A 105 2.80 -3.66 3.88
CA TYR A 105 3.75 -4.41 3.07
C TYR A 105 5.14 -3.77 3.07
N VAL A 106 5.21 -2.47 2.80
CA VAL A 106 6.45 -1.69 2.76
C VAL A 106 7.13 -1.69 4.13
N ALA A 107 6.37 -1.57 5.22
CA ALA A 107 6.96 -1.51 6.56
C ALA A 107 7.51 -2.86 7.05
N ASN A 108 6.91 -4.00 6.65
CA ASN A 108 7.17 -5.29 7.31
C ASN A 108 7.75 -6.37 6.37
N CYS A 109 7.52 -6.29 5.06
CA CYS A 109 7.77 -7.42 4.15
C CYS A 109 8.99 -7.22 3.25
N ILE A 110 9.32 -5.98 2.89
CA ILE A 110 10.35 -5.68 1.88
C ILE A 110 11.79 -5.94 2.33
N ALA A 111 12.01 -6.22 3.62
CA ALA A 111 13.32 -6.61 4.13
C ALA A 111 13.79 -7.93 3.51
N CYS A 112 12.85 -8.84 3.23
CA CYS A 112 13.14 -10.15 2.65
C CYS A 112 12.51 -10.34 1.26
N HIS A 113 11.39 -9.67 1.00
CA HIS A 113 10.69 -9.68 -0.27
C HIS A 113 11.05 -8.46 -1.12
N ASN A 114 10.72 -8.49 -2.39
CA ASN A 114 10.95 -7.35 -3.27
C ASN A 114 9.93 -6.23 -2.98
N PRO A 115 10.27 -4.94 -3.07
CA PRO A 115 9.28 -3.85 -3.00
C PRO A 115 8.13 -4.01 -4.01
N ASP A 116 8.43 -4.61 -5.16
CA ASP A 116 7.44 -5.05 -6.12
C ASP A 116 7.02 -6.52 -5.80
N PRO A 117 5.78 -6.76 -5.34
CA PRO A 117 5.35 -8.10 -4.92
C PRO A 117 5.28 -9.11 -6.07
N ALA A 118 5.34 -8.67 -7.33
CA ALA A 118 5.42 -9.54 -8.50
C ALA A 118 6.79 -10.21 -8.67
N LYS A 119 7.84 -9.61 -8.11
CA LYS A 119 9.23 -10.04 -8.28
C LYS A 119 9.71 -10.82 -7.07
N GLU A 120 10.72 -11.65 -7.29
CA GLU A 120 11.40 -12.34 -6.20
C GLU A 120 12.28 -11.36 -5.42
N GLY A 121 12.31 -11.52 -4.09
CA GLY A 121 13.21 -10.81 -3.21
C GLY A 121 14.55 -11.54 -3.07
N SER A 122 15.45 -10.94 -2.28
CA SER A 122 16.74 -11.54 -1.93
C SER A 122 16.57 -12.88 -1.20
N ILE A 123 15.61 -12.95 -0.29
CA ILE A 123 15.36 -14.12 0.57
C ILE A 123 14.01 -14.75 0.23
N GLY A 124 12.96 -13.93 0.22
CA GLY A 124 11.57 -14.35 0.06
C GLY A 124 11.11 -14.44 -1.40
N PRO A 125 10.19 -15.36 -1.73
CA PRO A 125 9.62 -15.48 -3.07
C PRO A 125 8.66 -14.33 -3.40
N ALA A 126 8.22 -14.25 -4.66
CA ALA A 126 7.15 -13.34 -5.08
C ALA A 126 5.81 -13.67 -4.38
N LEU A 127 5.10 -12.61 -3.96
CA LEU A 127 3.89 -12.67 -3.14
C LEU A 127 2.59 -12.29 -3.89
N ARG A 128 2.71 -11.73 -5.09
CA ARG A 128 1.57 -11.35 -5.94
C ARG A 128 0.56 -12.49 -6.09
N GLY A 129 -0.72 -12.20 -5.86
CA GLY A 129 -1.81 -13.15 -6.03
C GLY A 129 -1.78 -14.36 -5.08
N SER A 130 -1.04 -14.28 -3.97
CA SER A 130 -1.06 -15.36 -2.98
C SER A 130 -2.46 -15.49 -2.35
N PRO A 131 -2.94 -16.73 -2.11
CA PRO A 131 -4.25 -16.92 -1.49
C PRO A 131 -4.24 -16.39 -0.06
N PRO A 132 -5.38 -15.86 0.43
CA PRO A 132 -5.45 -15.24 1.76
C PRO A 132 -5.10 -16.21 2.88
N GLU A 133 -5.48 -17.48 2.77
CA GLU A 133 -5.18 -18.53 3.75
C GLU A 133 -3.67 -18.78 3.86
N LEU A 134 -2.94 -18.68 2.74
CA LEU A 134 -1.49 -18.78 2.74
C LEU A 134 -0.87 -17.55 3.42
N ILE A 135 -1.37 -16.35 3.15
CA ILE A 135 -0.84 -15.14 3.77
C ILE A 135 -1.05 -15.20 5.29
N GLU A 136 -2.25 -15.57 5.75
CA GLU A 136 -2.56 -15.68 7.17
C GLU A 136 -1.69 -16.74 7.87
N SER A 137 -1.59 -17.94 7.31
CA SER A 137 -0.77 -19.02 7.89
C SER A 137 0.71 -18.66 7.94
N ARG A 138 1.25 -18.02 6.89
CA ARG A 138 2.65 -17.58 6.85
C ARG A 138 2.95 -16.44 7.82
N VAL A 139 2.08 -15.45 7.89
CA VAL A 139 2.27 -14.26 8.73
C VAL A 139 2.05 -14.57 10.21
N LEU A 140 1.03 -15.35 10.56
CA LEU A 140 0.70 -15.60 11.97
C LEU A 140 1.44 -16.81 12.56
N ARG A 141 1.69 -17.85 11.77
CA ARG A 141 2.13 -19.18 12.27
C ARG A 141 3.44 -19.69 11.67
N ILE A 142 3.97 -19.09 10.60
CA ILE A 142 5.09 -19.64 9.80
C ILE A 142 4.80 -21.08 9.33
N GLU A 143 3.53 -21.38 9.07
CA GLU A 143 3.06 -22.68 8.60
C GLU A 143 2.52 -22.58 7.18
N TYR A 144 2.38 -23.72 6.52
CA TYR A 144 1.75 -23.83 5.21
C TYR A 144 0.40 -24.53 5.35
N PRO A 145 -0.62 -24.12 4.58
CA PRO A 145 -1.87 -24.85 4.56
C PRO A 145 -1.65 -26.29 4.02
N PRO A 146 -2.54 -27.23 4.38
CA PRO A 146 -2.42 -28.61 3.91
C PRO A 146 -2.42 -28.64 2.36
N ASN A 147 -1.59 -29.52 1.79
CA ASN A 147 -1.38 -29.67 0.35
C ASN A 147 -0.70 -28.49 -0.37
N TYR A 148 -0.12 -27.53 0.36
CA TYR A 148 0.69 -26.47 -0.27
C TYR A 148 2.17 -26.86 -0.37
N LYS A 149 2.72 -26.84 -1.58
CA LYS A 149 4.16 -27.05 -1.81
C LYS A 149 4.92 -25.71 -1.72
N PRO A 150 5.84 -25.54 -0.74
CA PRO A 150 6.62 -24.31 -0.62
C PRO A 150 7.46 -24.03 -1.86
N LYS A 151 7.50 -22.77 -2.30
CA LYS A 151 8.37 -22.32 -3.41
C LYS A 151 9.85 -22.38 -3.05
N ARG A 152 10.19 -22.15 -1.77
CA ARG A 152 11.55 -22.20 -1.23
C ARG A 152 11.52 -22.96 0.10
N ALA A 153 12.61 -23.65 0.44
CA ALA A 153 12.72 -24.48 1.64
C ALA A 153 13.14 -23.70 2.91
N THR A 154 13.24 -22.38 2.83
CA THR A 154 13.73 -21.52 3.92
C THR A 154 12.66 -21.27 4.98
N LYS A 155 12.99 -21.46 6.26
CA LYS A 155 12.11 -21.16 7.41
C LYS A 155 12.45 -19.83 8.11
N VAL A 156 13.05 -18.88 7.38
CA VAL A 156 13.65 -17.65 7.93
C VAL A 156 12.61 -16.55 8.22
N MET A 157 11.46 -16.58 7.54
CA MET A 157 10.41 -15.57 7.74
C MET A 157 9.88 -15.65 9.18
N PRO A 158 9.94 -14.56 9.97
CA PRO A 158 9.44 -14.53 11.34
C PRO A 158 7.90 -14.45 11.38
N THR A 159 7.32 -14.68 12.56
CA THR A 159 5.89 -14.44 12.82
C THR A 159 5.63 -12.95 13.04
N PHE A 160 4.47 -12.49 12.59
CA PHE A 160 3.97 -11.14 12.82
C PHE A 160 2.54 -11.20 13.40
N PRO A 161 2.38 -11.68 14.65
CA PRO A 161 1.05 -11.87 15.24
C PRO A 161 0.27 -10.55 15.39
N PHE A 162 0.97 -9.42 15.50
CA PHE A 162 0.38 -8.09 15.59
C PHE A 162 -0.29 -7.61 14.29
N LEU A 163 0.01 -8.25 13.14
CA LEU A 163 -0.60 -7.91 11.85
C LEU A 163 -1.96 -8.57 11.64
N LYS A 164 -2.51 -9.31 12.60
CA LYS A 164 -3.77 -10.06 12.44
C LYS A 164 -4.92 -9.21 11.90
N SER A 165 -5.08 -7.97 12.39
CA SER A 165 -6.11 -7.03 11.91
C SER A 165 -5.79 -6.41 10.54
N GLU A 166 -4.52 -6.46 10.12
CA GLU A 166 -4.03 -5.84 8.89
C GLU A 166 -4.01 -6.80 7.69
N ILE A 167 -4.11 -8.11 7.93
CA ILE A 167 -4.18 -9.15 6.90
C ILE A 167 -5.19 -8.86 5.79
N PRO A 168 -6.45 -8.44 6.06
CA PRO A 168 -7.40 -8.18 4.96
C PRO A 168 -6.93 -7.07 4.01
N TYR A 169 -6.30 -6.01 4.54
CA TYR A 169 -5.73 -4.94 3.73
C TYR A 169 -4.52 -5.42 2.92
N LEU A 170 -3.66 -6.24 3.54
CA LEU A 170 -2.51 -6.84 2.85
C LEU A 170 -2.95 -7.74 1.69
N VAL A 171 -4.01 -8.53 1.88
CA VAL A 171 -4.62 -9.36 0.83
C VAL A 171 -5.18 -8.48 -0.29
N ALA A 172 -5.87 -7.38 0.05
CA ALA A 172 -6.39 -6.44 -0.95
C ALA A 172 -5.27 -5.86 -1.82
N TYR A 173 -4.17 -5.43 -1.20
CA TYR A 173 -2.97 -4.95 -1.89
C TYR A 173 -2.37 -6.00 -2.84
N LEU A 174 -2.11 -7.21 -2.32
CA LEU A 174 -1.47 -8.29 -3.10
C LEU A 174 -2.34 -8.85 -4.22
N ARG A 175 -3.67 -8.74 -4.08
CA ARG A 175 -4.64 -9.12 -5.12
C ARG A 175 -4.67 -8.09 -6.25
N GLU A 176 -4.71 -6.80 -5.94
CA GLU A 176 -4.73 -5.78 -7.00
C GLU A 176 -3.45 -5.80 -7.84
N GLN A 177 -2.31 -6.11 -7.22
CA GLN A 177 -1.05 -6.29 -7.93
C GLN A 177 -1.07 -7.48 -8.91
N SER A 178 -2.04 -8.39 -8.79
CA SER A 178 -2.21 -9.48 -9.74
C SER A 178 -2.96 -9.08 -11.02
N ALA A 179 -3.66 -7.94 -11.00
CA ALA A 179 -4.31 -7.34 -12.16
C ALA A 179 -3.27 -6.54 -12.99
N PRO A 180 -3.50 -6.34 -14.30
CA PRO A 180 -2.66 -5.43 -15.09
C PRO A 180 -2.68 -4.01 -14.49
N PRO A 181 -1.57 -3.25 -14.59
CA PRO A 181 -1.54 -1.87 -14.11
C PRO A 181 -2.64 -1.05 -14.81
N ARG A 182 -3.40 -0.28 -14.03
CA ARG A 182 -4.39 0.67 -14.57
C ARG A 182 -3.72 1.91 -15.13
#